data_AF-A0A0B4BKJ9-F1
#
_entry.id   AF-A0A0B4BKJ9-F1
#
_cell.length_a   1.000
_cell.length_b   1.000
_cell.length_c   1.000
_cell.angle_alpha   90.00
_cell.angle_beta   90.00
_cell.angle_gamma   90.00
#
_symmetry.space_group_name_H-M   'P 1'
#
loop_
_entity.id
_entity.type
_entity.pdbx_description
1 polymer ?
#
loop_
_entity_poly.entity_id
_entity_poly.type
_entity_poly.pdbx_seq_one_letter_code
_entity_poly.pdbx_strand_id
1 'polypeptide(L)' 'ARLQLYQVHAVTEGTDAQATVSVRLEEDGNIATGESANTDTVVASAKAYVNALNRLIVRRGRVGEGADAKEISYKDLA' A
#
# COMPACT_ATOMS: atom_id res chain seq x y z
N ALA A 1 -7.87 -9.25 5.78
CA ALA A 1 -7.33 -7.98 5.22
C ALA A 1 -8.15 -7.56 4.00
N ARG A 2 -8.60 -6.30 3.95
CA ARG A 2 -9.42 -5.71 2.88
C ARG A 2 -8.63 -4.62 2.16
N LEU A 3 -8.60 -4.67 0.83
CA LEU A 3 -7.96 -3.65 -0.01
C LEU A 3 -8.76 -2.34 0.07
N GLN A 4 -8.10 -1.26 0.47
CA GLN A 4 -8.68 0.09 0.52
C GLN A 4 -8.28 0.94 -0.68
N LEU A 5 -7.00 0.84 -1.07
CA LEU A 5 -6.43 1.66 -2.13
C LEU A 5 -5.48 0.82 -2.96
N TYR A 6 -5.60 0.95 -4.27
CA TYR A 6 -4.65 0.47 -5.25
C TYR A 6 -4.40 1.62 -6.23
N GLN A 7 -3.15 2.07 -6.29
CA GLN A 7 -2.75 3.16 -7.17
C GLN A 7 -1.50 2.78 -7.94
N VAL A 8 -1.51 3.05 -9.24
CA VAL A 8 -0.38 2.88 -10.14
C VAL A 8 -0.04 4.24 -10.72
N HIS A 9 1.22 4.65 -10.59
CA HIS A 9 1.76 5.87 -11.17
C HIS A 9 2.90 5.49 -12.11
N ALA A 10 2.82 5.95 -13.37
CA ALA A 10 3.95 5.91 -14.28
C ALA A 10 4.96 6.99 -13.86
N VAL A 11 6.22 6.61 -13.65
CA VAL A 11 7.29 7.54 -13.23
C VAL A 11 7.91 8.22 -14.44
N THR A 12 8.06 7.49 -15.55
CA THR A 12 8.63 7.97 -16.81
C THR A 12 7.85 7.42 -18.00
N GLU A 13 7.99 8.07 -19.16
CA GLU A 13 7.47 7.60 -20.44
C GLU A 13 8.51 6.74 -21.18
N GLY A 14 8.05 5.92 -22.14
CA GLY A 14 8.92 5.06 -22.96
C GLY A 14 8.88 3.57 -22.57
N THR A 15 9.61 2.74 -23.32
CA THR A 15 9.58 1.27 -23.17
C THR A 15 10.20 0.79 -21.85
N ASP A 16 11.06 1.62 -21.24
CA ASP A 16 11.70 1.38 -19.94
C ASP A 16 10.99 2.14 -18.80
N ALA A 17 9.73 2.54 -19.02
CA ALA A 17 8.94 3.23 -18.01
C ALA A 17 8.85 2.42 -16.72
N GLN A 18 9.28 3.03 -15.60
CA GLN A 18 9.10 2.44 -14.28
C GLN A 18 7.72 2.83 -13.76
N ALA A 19 6.99 1.87 -13.19
CA ALA A 19 5.73 2.13 -12.50
C ALA A 19 5.93 2.01 -10.99
N THR A 20 5.40 2.98 -10.25
CA THR A 20 5.26 2.92 -8.79
C THR A 20 3.85 2.49 -8.45
N VAL A 21 3.74 1.43 -7.66
CA VAL A 21 2.47 0.90 -7.16
C VAL A 21 2.38 1.11 -5.66
N SER A 22 1.26 1.65 -5.20
CA SER A 22 0.91 1.79 -3.78
C SER A 22 -0.34 0.97 -3.47
N VAL A 23 -0.28 0.17 -2.41
CA VAL A 23 -1.34 -0.71 -1.93
C VAL A 23 -1.62 -0.39 -0.46
N ARG A 24 -2.89 -0.15 -0.12
CA ARG A 24 -3.35 0.02 1.26
C ARG A 24 -4.30 -1.10 1.66
N LEU A 25 -3.97 -1.76 2.76
CA LEU A 25 -4.77 -2.83 3.36
C LEU A 25 -5.27 -2.44 4.75
N GLU A 26 -6.50 -2.80 5.05
CA GLU A 26 -7.12 -2.64 6.37
C GLU A 26 -7.55 -4.01 6.93
N GLU A 27 -7.33 -4.23 8.22
CA GLU A 27 -7.85 -5.38 8.97
C GLU A 27 -8.07 -4.98 10.43
N ASP A 28 -9.28 -5.20 10.94
CA ASP A 28 -9.62 -4.96 12.36
C ASP A 28 -9.21 -3.57 12.87
N GLY A 29 -9.44 -2.53 12.06
CA GLY A 29 -9.08 -1.14 12.36
C GLY A 29 -7.58 -0.82 12.21
N ASN A 30 -6.73 -1.80 11.92
CA ASN A 30 -5.33 -1.59 11.57
C ASN A 30 -5.20 -1.33 10.08
N ILE A 31 -4.37 -0.36 9.70
CA ILE A 31 -4.14 -0.02 8.30
C ILE A 31 -2.65 -0.02 8.01
N ALA A 32 -2.29 -0.61 6.88
CA ALA A 32 -0.91 -0.64 6.40
C ALA A 32 -0.87 -0.29 4.91
N THR A 33 0.10 0.54 4.54
CA THR A 33 0.39 0.85 3.14
C THR A 33 1.73 0.22 2.76
N GLY A 34 1.81 -0.34 1.56
CA GLY A 34 3.01 -0.91 0.97
C GLY A 34 3.20 -0.38 -0.44
N GLU A 35 4.46 -0.18 -0.82
CA GLU A 35 4.82 0.43 -2.11
C GLU A 35 5.91 -0.39 -2.78
N SER A 36 5.94 -0.34 -4.11
CA SER A 36 7.03 -0.90 -4.92
C SER A 36 7.11 -0.21 -6.27
N ALA A 37 8.32 -0.08 -6.79
CA ALA A 37 8.55 0.44 -8.13
C ALA A 37 9.23 -0.63 -9.00
N ASN A 38 8.68 -0.89 -10.20
CA ASN A 38 9.22 -1.85 -11.15
C ASN A 38 8.80 -1.49 -12.58
N THR A 39 9.59 -1.87 -13.58
CA THR A 39 9.19 -1.75 -14.99
C THR A 39 8.04 -2.70 -15.34
N ASP A 40 7.97 -3.85 -14.68
CA ASP A 40 6.83 -4.75 -14.70
C ASP A 40 5.82 -4.35 -13.61
N THR A 41 4.68 -3.81 -14.04
CA THR A 41 3.59 -3.36 -13.16
C THR A 41 3.02 -4.50 -12.32
N VAL A 42 2.97 -5.74 -12.82
CA VAL A 42 2.46 -6.89 -12.06
C VAL A 42 3.42 -7.25 -10.93
N VAL A 43 4.72 -7.23 -11.22
CA VAL A 43 5.76 -7.45 -10.20
C VAL A 43 5.74 -6.34 -9.15
N ALA A 44 5.59 -5.07 -9.56
CA ALA A 44 5.42 -3.96 -8.63
C ALA A 44 4.18 -4.15 -7.73
N SER A 45 3.04 -4.51 -8.32
CA SER A 45 1.79 -4.74 -7.58
C SER A 45 1.91 -5.87 -6.56
N ALA A 46 2.50 -7.00 -6.95
CA ALA A 46 2.73 -8.11 -6.03
C ALA A 46 3.63 -7.70 -4.87
N LYS A 47 4.74 -7.01 -5.14
CA LYS A 47 5.65 -6.53 -4.11
C LYS A 47 5.01 -5.49 -3.18
N ALA A 48 4.26 -4.54 -3.72
CA ALA A 48 3.55 -3.53 -2.95
C ALA A 48 2.51 -4.18 -2.01
N TYR A 49 1.76 -5.17 -2.51
CA TYR A 49 0.80 -5.93 -1.71
C TYR A 49 1.48 -6.71 -0.58
N VAL A 50 2.54 -7.47 -0.88
CA VAL A 50 3.28 -8.23 0.14
C VAL A 50 3.89 -7.30 1.19
N ASN A 51 4.41 -6.14 0.79
CA ASN A 51 4.90 -5.11 1.71
C ASN A 51 3.80 -4.59 2.64
N ALA A 52 2.61 -4.29 2.10
CA ALA A 52 1.46 -3.84 2.89
C ALA A 52 1.01 -4.93 3.87
N LEU A 53 0.94 -6.18 3.41
CA LEU A 53 0.51 -7.32 4.21
C LEU A 53 1.48 -7.61 5.36
N ASN A 54 2.80 -7.60 5.09
CA ASN A 54 3.81 -7.80 6.13
C ASN A 54 3.72 -6.71 7.21
N ARG A 55 3.54 -5.45 6.81
CA ARG A 55 3.34 -4.33 7.73
C ARG A 55 2.05 -4.50 8.55
N LEU A 56 0.97 -4.97 7.94
CA LEU A 56 -0.30 -5.23 8.61
C LEU A 56 -0.17 -6.34 9.66
N ILE A 57 0.51 -7.44 9.33
CA ILE A 57 0.78 -8.56 10.26
C ILE A 57 1.61 -8.09 11.46
N VAL A 58 2.61 -7.25 11.24
CA VAL A 58 3.43 -6.68 12.33
C VAL A 58 2.59 -5.75 13.21
N ARG A 59 1.71 -4.93 12.63
CA ARG A 59 0.79 -4.05 13.38
C ARG A 59 -0.19 -4.85 14.24
N ARG A 60 -0.77 -5.92 13.68
CA ARG A 60 -1.63 -6.86 14.43
C ARG A 60 -0.95 -7.41 15.69
N GLY A 61 0.36 -7.65 15.64
CA GLY A 61 1.12 -8.16 16.80
C GLY A 61 1.57 -7.09 17.80
N ARG A 62 1.47 -5.79 17.47
CA ARG A 62 2.05 -4.69 18.28
C ARG A 62 1.01 -3.71 18.81
N VAL A 63 -0.19 -3.66 18.23
CA VAL A 63 -1.19 -2.63 18.49
C VAL A 63 -2.38 -3.26 19.22
N GLY A 64 -2.62 -2.82 20.46
CA GLY A 64 -3.90 -3.02 21.14
C GLY A 64 -4.99 -2.17 20.47
N GLU A 65 -6.26 -2.61 20.56
CA GLU A 65 -7.42 -2.02 19.87
C GLU A 65 -7.39 -0.47 19.83
N GLY A 66 -7.29 0.11 18.63
CA GLY A 66 -7.60 1.52 18.38
C GLY A 66 -6.48 2.52 18.08
N ALA A 67 -5.20 2.11 17.91
CA ALA A 67 -4.12 3.09 17.68
C ALA A 67 -4.07 3.69 16.25
N ASP A 68 -4.49 2.95 15.23
CA ASP A 68 -4.21 3.29 13.81
C ASP A 68 -5.35 4.00 13.06
N ALA A 69 -6.53 4.16 13.68
CA ALA A 69 -7.69 4.78 13.02
C ALA A 69 -7.50 6.27 12.68
N LYS A 70 -6.49 6.94 13.24
CA LYS A 70 -6.28 8.40 13.09
C LYS A 70 -5.46 8.83 11.86
N GLU A 71 -4.77 7.92 11.18
CA GLU A 71 -3.73 8.34 10.22
C GLU A 71 -4.19 8.48 8.76
N ILE A 72 -5.47 8.23 8.45
CA ILE A 72 -5.96 8.27 7.06
C ILE A 72 -7.01 9.36 6.89
N SER A 73 -6.51 10.57 6.69
CA SER A 73 -7.28 11.67 6.12
C SER A 73 -7.33 11.50 4.60
N TYR A 74 -8.51 11.24 4.04
CA TYR A 74 -8.75 11.16 2.60
C TYR A 74 -8.69 12.54 1.89
N LYS A 75 -8.12 13.57 2.52
CA LYS A 75 -8.21 14.96 2.03
C LYS A 75 -7.13 15.36 1.00
N ASP A 76 -6.11 14.55 0.74
CA ASP A 76 -4.95 14.98 -0.04
C ASP A 76 -4.88 14.40 -1.47
N LEU A 77 -6.01 13.94 -2.02
CA LEU A 77 -6.11 13.39 -3.39
C LEU A 77 -6.96 14.27 -4.33
N ALA A 78 -6.89 15.60 -4.17
CA ALA A 78 -7.54 16.58 -5.04
C ALA A 78 -6.51 17.43 -5.80
#